data_AF-A0A556AES4-F1
#
_entry.id   AF-A0A556AES4-F1
#
_cell.length_a   1.000
_cell.length_b   1.000
_cell.length_c   1.000
_cell.angle_alpha   90.00
_cell.angle_beta   90.00
_cell.angle_gamma   90.00
#
_symmetry.space_group_name_H-M   'P 1'
#
loop_
_entity.id
_entity.type
_entity.pdbx_description
1 polymer ?
#
loop_
_entity_poly.entity_id
_entity_poly.type
_entity_poly.pdbx_seq_one_letter_code
_entity_poly.pdbx_strand_id
1 'polypeptide(L)'
;MRTINTLTVMYDENEDRLHLALRCSDGHEQGLWLTQRLANLLLKVLTGRVAEKAAESERAHRRQGAPAQSRAAAGPAAASEPAQSMGAGGATHEAVPVEVLRSSPHGLVHTVNVVRHDNGLIHLVFRWDAEGAAALPLDSAALARVLDIFRLRYRSAGWSTEGVWVEGKGIPSLDAGMPPNATLH
;
A
#
# COMPACT_ATOMS: atom_id res chain seq x y z
N MET A 1 13.44 5.68 -17.61
CA MET A 1 12.72 5.13 -16.45
C MET A 1 11.59 6.07 -16.11
N ARG A 2 10.34 5.59 -16.10
CA ARG A 2 9.15 6.43 -15.86
C ARG A 2 8.76 6.42 -14.38
N THR A 3 8.11 7.48 -13.91
CA THR A 3 7.56 7.54 -12.55
C THR A 3 6.08 7.18 -12.59
N ILE A 4 5.66 6.27 -11.71
CA ILE A 4 4.28 5.81 -11.58
C ILE A 4 3.54 6.77 -10.65
N ASN A 5 2.41 7.31 -11.10
CA ASN A 5 1.52 8.13 -10.28
C ASN A 5 0.28 7.37 -9.82
N THR A 6 -0.16 6.39 -10.62
CA THR A 6 -1.31 5.55 -10.27
C THR A 6 -0.99 4.09 -10.48
N LEU A 7 -1.30 3.29 -9.47
CA LEU A 7 -1.19 1.83 -9.50
C LEU A 7 -2.56 1.24 -9.15
N THR A 8 -3.06 0.39 -10.03
CA THR A 8 -4.22 -0.47 -9.77
C THR A 8 -3.75 -1.92 -9.87
N VAL A 9 -4.02 -2.71 -8.83
CA VAL A 9 -3.66 -4.13 -8.78
C VAL A 9 -4.95 -4.94 -8.95
N MET A 10 -4.93 -5.91 -9.84
CA MET A 10 -6.03 -6.85 -10.08
C MET A 10 -5.50 -8.28 -10.06
N TYR A 11 -6.35 -9.24 -9.74
CA TYR A 11 -6.04 -10.65 -9.91
C TYR A 11 -6.75 -11.15 -11.16
N ASP A 12 -6.03 -11.89 -12.00
CA ASP A 12 -6.59 -12.57 -13.17
C ASP A 12 -6.62 -14.08 -12.93
N GLU A 13 -7.83 -14.63 -12.89
CA GLU A 13 -8.08 -16.06 -12.63
C GLU A 13 -7.66 -16.98 -13.79
N ASN A 14 -7.59 -16.46 -15.02
CA ASN A 14 -7.24 -17.27 -16.19
C ASN A 14 -5.72 -17.46 -16.28
N GLU A 15 -4.98 -16.42 -15.93
CA GLU A 15 -3.51 -16.42 -15.93
C GLU A 15 -2.92 -16.87 -14.59
N ASP A 16 -3.73 -16.94 -13.52
CA ASP A 16 -3.32 -17.13 -12.12
C ASP A 16 -2.20 -16.16 -11.71
N ARG A 17 -2.40 -14.88 -12.03
CA ARG A 17 -1.39 -13.81 -11.86
C ARG A 17 -2.02 -12.50 -11.42
N LEU A 18 -1.19 -11.64 -10.84
CA LEU A 18 -1.58 -10.26 -10.58
C LEU A 18 -1.31 -9.40 -11.80
N HIS A 19 -2.29 -8.61 -12.20
CA HIS A 19 -2.15 -7.53 -13.17
C HIS A 19 -1.93 -6.21 -12.46
N LEU A 20 -0.94 -5.45 -12.89
CA LEU A 20 -0.64 -4.10 -12.43
C LEU A 20 -0.93 -3.13 -13.58
N ALA A 21 -2.02 -2.38 -13.46
CA ALA A 21 -2.32 -1.27 -14.35
C ALA A 21 -1.63 -0.01 -13.80
N LEU A 22 -0.68 0.52 -14.58
CA LEU A 22 0.11 1.68 -14.22
C LEU A 22 -0.30 2.88 -15.06
N ARG A 23 -0.42 4.05 -14.42
CA ARG A 23 -0.37 5.35 -15.09
C ARG A 23 0.85 6.11 -14.61
N CYS A 24 1.71 6.47 -15.56
CA CYS A 24 2.94 7.21 -15.31
C CYS A 24 2.68 8.73 -15.33
N SER A 25 3.58 9.51 -14.73
CA SER A 25 3.49 10.97 -14.65
C SER A 25 3.51 11.67 -16.02
N ASP A 26 4.04 11.00 -17.04
CA ASP A 26 4.05 11.43 -18.44
C ASP A 26 2.75 11.07 -19.19
N GLY A 27 1.75 10.54 -18.49
CA GLY A 27 0.46 10.12 -19.06
C GLY A 27 0.49 8.73 -19.71
N HIS A 28 1.65 8.06 -19.76
CA HIS A 28 1.74 6.72 -20.32
C HIS A 28 1.07 5.69 -19.41
N GLU A 29 0.24 4.85 -20.02
CA GLU A 29 -0.37 3.70 -19.37
C GLU A 29 0.35 2.41 -19.75
N GLN A 30 0.56 1.53 -18.76
CA GLN A 30 1.29 0.27 -18.95
C GLN A 30 0.65 -0.82 -18.09
N GLY A 31 0.27 -1.93 -18.70
CA GLY A 31 -0.12 -3.14 -17.98
C GLY A 31 1.11 -3.99 -17.68
N LEU A 32 1.23 -4.52 -16.46
CA LEU A 32 2.30 -5.45 -16.11
C LEU A 32 1.74 -6.70 -15.43
N TRP A 33 2.31 -7.86 -15.76
CA TRP A 33 2.03 -9.11 -15.07
C TRP A 33 3.05 -9.36 -13.97
N LEU A 34 2.54 -9.70 -12.79
CA LEU A 34 3.32 -10.09 -11.64
C LEU A 34 2.94 -11.51 -11.22
N THR A 35 3.94 -12.40 -11.23
CA THR A 35 3.74 -13.79 -10.79
C THR A 35 3.56 -13.85 -9.27
N GLN A 36 2.82 -14.85 -8.78
CA GLN A 36 2.68 -15.12 -7.35
C GLN A 36 4.03 -15.25 -6.65
N ARG A 37 5.01 -15.94 -7.27
CA ARG A 37 6.35 -16.09 -6.72
C ARG A 37 7.05 -14.74 -6.51
N LEU A 38 7.02 -13.85 -7.50
CA LEU A 38 7.67 -12.55 -7.38
C LEU A 38 6.92 -11.64 -6.40
N ALA A 39 5.58 -11.69 -6.39
CA ALA A 39 4.76 -11.00 -5.41
C ALA A 39 5.07 -11.45 -3.98
N ASN A 40 5.22 -12.76 -3.73
CA ASN A 40 5.59 -13.30 -2.41
C ASN A 40 6.96 -12.78 -1.94
N LEU A 41 7.95 -12.73 -2.84
CA LEU A 41 9.28 -12.21 -2.53
C LEU A 41 9.22 -10.71 -2.22
N LEU A 42 8.50 -9.93 -3.05
CA LEU A 42 8.32 -8.50 -2.84
C LEU A 42 7.66 -8.23 -1.49
N LEU A 43 6.54 -8.90 -1.21
CA LEU A 43 5.76 -8.67 0.01
C LEU A 43 6.55 -9.02 1.27
N LYS A 44 7.34 -10.09 1.27
CA LYS A 44 8.25 -10.42 2.39
C LYS A 44 9.25 -9.30 2.66
N VAL A 45 9.82 -8.70 1.62
CA VAL A 45 10.75 -7.57 1.77
C VAL A 45 10.01 -6.35 2.32
N LEU A 46 8.83 -6.02 1.80
CA LEU A 46 8.07 -4.84 2.21
C LEU A 46 7.51 -4.96 3.64
N THR A 47 6.98 -6.12 4.02
CA THR A 47 6.44 -6.34 5.36
C THR A 47 7.54 -6.35 6.42
N GLY A 48 8.69 -6.95 6.12
CA GLY A 48 9.89 -6.88 6.96
C GLY A 48 10.33 -5.44 7.21
N ARG A 49 10.34 -4.61 6.15
CA ARG A 49 10.72 -3.18 6.25
C ARG A 49 9.77 -2.37 7.14
N VAL A 50 8.46 -2.61 7.05
CA VAL A 50 7.48 -1.94 7.91
C VAL A 50 7.69 -2.36 9.37
N ALA A 51 7.93 -3.65 9.63
CA ALA A 51 8.19 -4.16 10.97
C ALA A 51 9.48 -3.58 11.58
N GLU A 52 10.56 -3.49 10.81
CA GLU A 52 11.82 -2.87 11.23
C GLU A 52 11.64 -1.40 11.62
N LYS A 53 10.90 -0.63 10.80
CA LYS A 53 10.63 0.79 11.07
C LYS A 53 9.78 0.98 12.32
N ALA A 54 8.79 0.11 12.56
CA ALA A 54 7.99 0.14 13.77
C ALA A 54 8.86 -0.13 15.02
N ALA A 55 9.70 -1.18 14.97
CA ALA A 55 10.60 -1.53 16.07
C ALA A 55 11.65 -0.45 16.36
N GLU A 56 12.19 0.22 15.33
CA GLU A 56 13.09 1.36 15.49
C GLU A 56 12.39 2.54 16.18
N SER A 57 11.15 2.83 15.76
CA SER A 57 10.34 3.91 16.35
C SER A 57 10.02 3.64 17.82
N GLU A 58 9.66 2.40 18.17
CA GLU A 58 9.43 1.99 19.56
C GLU A 58 10.70 2.10 20.41
N ARG A 59 11.86 1.70 19.87
CA ARG A 59 13.15 1.83 20.56
C ARG A 59 13.53 3.28 20.77
N ALA A 60 13.30 4.15 19.79
CA ALA A 60 13.53 5.59 19.90
C ALA A 60 12.61 6.20 20.98
N HIS A 61 11.33 5.85 20.99
CA HIS A 61 10.38 6.31 22.00
C HIS A 61 10.77 5.85 23.42
N ARG A 62 11.17 4.59 23.58
CA ARG A 62 11.65 4.05 24.87
C ARG A 62 12.93 4.71 25.37
N ARG A 63 13.82 5.13 24.46
CA ARG A 63 15.07 5.85 24.79
C ARG A 63 14.82 7.32 25.16
N GLN A 64 13.70 7.91 24.71
CA GLN A 64 13.40 9.34 24.89
C GLN A 64 12.52 9.65 26.12
N GLY A 65 12.01 8.67 26.85
CA GLY A 65 11.39 8.96 28.14
C GLY A 65 10.60 7.82 28.77
N ALA A 66 11.08 7.36 29.94
CA ALA A 66 10.19 6.93 31.01
C ALA A 66 9.99 8.12 31.95
N PRO A 67 8.81 8.76 32.02
CA PRO A 67 8.41 9.45 33.22
C PRO A 67 7.78 8.43 34.17
N ALA A 68 8.39 8.25 35.33
CA ALA A 68 7.73 7.72 36.51
C ALA A 68 6.77 8.79 37.09
N GLN A 69 5.78 8.33 37.86
CA GLN A 69 4.81 9.04 38.72
C GLN A 69 3.45 9.32 38.04
N SER A 70 2.34 8.67 38.40
CA SER A 70 1.63 8.55 39.70
C SER A 70 0.90 9.84 40.13
N ARG A 71 -0.33 9.63 40.64
CA ARG A 71 -1.35 10.59 41.16
C ARG A 71 -2.23 11.24 40.07
N ALA A 72 -3.54 11.40 40.24
CA ALA A 72 -4.48 11.03 41.31
C ALA A 72 -5.90 11.04 40.75
N ALA A 73 -6.80 10.35 41.46
CA ALA A 73 -8.24 10.43 41.28
C ALA A 73 -8.77 11.86 41.45
N ALA A 74 -9.72 12.27 40.59
CA ALA A 74 -10.78 13.24 40.91
C ALA A 74 -11.84 13.32 39.78
N GLY A 75 -13.08 12.90 40.10
CA GLY A 75 -14.32 13.57 39.64
C GLY A 75 -14.94 13.16 38.30
N PRO A 76 -16.18 12.62 38.29
CA PRO A 76 -17.03 12.60 37.10
C PRO A 76 -17.91 13.87 37.11
N ALA A 77 -17.80 14.73 36.10
CA ALA A 77 -18.79 15.78 35.87
C ALA A 77 -18.75 16.33 34.44
N ALA A 78 -19.95 16.63 33.97
CA ALA A 78 -20.31 17.54 32.89
C ALA A 78 -20.28 16.99 31.45
N ALA A 79 -21.49 16.61 31.03
CA ALA A 79 -21.96 16.56 29.67
C ALA A 79 -21.64 17.85 28.89
N SER A 80 -21.32 17.69 27.61
CA SER A 80 -21.51 18.71 26.57
C SER A 80 -21.56 18.01 25.22
N GLU A 81 -22.77 17.72 24.76
CA GLU A 81 -23.07 17.59 23.33
C GLU A 81 -23.00 18.98 22.69
N PRO A 82 -22.40 19.09 21.50
CA PRO A 82 -23.06 19.90 20.48
C PRO A 82 -23.12 19.19 19.12
N ALA A 83 -24.37 18.95 18.71
CA ALA A 83 -24.95 19.36 17.44
C ALA A 83 -24.07 19.29 16.17
N GLN A 84 -24.29 18.21 15.42
CA GLN A 84 -24.64 18.22 13.99
C GLN A 84 -24.27 19.48 13.20
N SER A 85 -23.16 19.43 12.47
CA SER A 85 -22.96 20.24 11.27
C SER A 85 -23.14 19.34 10.04
N MET A 86 -24.32 19.45 9.41
CA MET A 86 -24.52 18.98 8.04
C MET A 86 -23.74 19.90 7.09
N GLY A 87 -22.59 19.42 6.63
CA GLY A 87 -21.89 19.96 5.46
C GLY A 87 -21.94 18.94 4.33
N ALA A 88 -23.11 18.77 3.71
CA ALA A 88 -23.25 17.98 2.49
C ALA A 88 -22.93 18.89 1.29
N GLY A 89 -21.80 18.65 0.64
CA GLY A 89 -21.42 19.39 -0.56
C GLY A 89 -19.94 19.32 -0.93
N GLY A 90 -19.20 18.30 -0.51
CA GLY A 90 -17.89 17.99 -1.06
C GLY A 90 -18.07 16.84 -2.04
N ALA A 91 -18.20 17.13 -3.33
CA ALA A 91 -18.05 16.13 -4.37
C ALA A 91 -16.63 15.54 -4.22
N THR A 92 -16.54 14.40 -3.54
CA THR A 92 -15.38 13.51 -3.64
C THR A 92 -15.22 13.23 -5.12
N HIS A 93 -14.16 13.77 -5.72
CA HIS A 93 -13.66 13.30 -7.02
C HIS A 93 -13.33 11.82 -6.83
N GLU A 94 -14.32 10.98 -7.09
CA GLU A 94 -14.17 9.54 -7.19
C GLU A 94 -13.31 9.33 -8.44
N ALA A 95 -12.02 9.19 -8.20
CA ALA A 95 -11.08 9.01 -9.26
C ALA A 95 -11.31 7.62 -9.88
N VAL A 96 -11.69 7.64 -11.14
CA VAL A 96 -11.99 6.44 -11.92
C VAL A 96 -10.74 5.55 -11.92
N PRO A 97 -10.87 4.27 -11.50
CA PRO A 97 -9.78 3.31 -11.58
C PRO A 97 -9.17 3.25 -12.96
N VAL A 98 -7.84 3.20 -13.03
CA VAL A 98 -7.15 3.05 -14.32
C VAL A 98 -7.28 1.61 -14.76
N GLU A 99 -8.25 1.35 -15.63
CA GLU A 99 -8.39 0.07 -16.31
C GLU A 99 -7.56 0.12 -17.60
N VAL A 100 -6.32 -0.37 -17.51
CA VAL A 100 -5.56 -0.64 -18.72
C VAL A 100 -6.19 -1.86 -19.39
N LEU A 101 -6.87 -1.63 -20.52
CA LEU A 101 -7.46 -2.69 -21.36
C LEU A 101 -6.43 -3.79 -21.62
N ARG A 102 -6.85 -5.07 -21.58
CA ARG A 102 -6.00 -6.23 -21.89
C ARG A 102 -5.28 -6.15 -23.25
N SER A 103 -5.75 -5.29 -24.15
CA SER A 103 -5.18 -5.04 -25.48
C SER A 103 -4.00 -4.07 -25.50
N SER A 104 -3.74 -3.35 -24.40
CA SER A 104 -2.61 -2.44 -24.24
C SER A 104 -1.28 -3.21 -24.16
N PRO A 105 -0.10 -2.57 -24.28
CA PRO A 105 1.16 -3.28 -24.08
C PRO A 105 1.22 -3.89 -22.67
N HIS A 106 1.58 -5.17 -22.59
CA HIS A 106 1.75 -5.92 -21.35
C HIS A 106 3.20 -6.39 -21.20
N GLY A 107 3.83 -6.07 -20.07
CA GLY A 107 5.15 -6.58 -19.72
C GLY A 107 5.07 -7.62 -18.61
N LEU A 108 5.87 -8.68 -18.66
CA LEU A 108 6.03 -9.58 -17.51
C LEU A 108 7.13 -9.02 -16.60
N VAL A 109 6.82 -8.75 -15.33
CA VAL A 109 7.82 -8.25 -14.39
C VAL A 109 8.81 -9.37 -14.05
N HIS A 110 10.09 -9.12 -14.29
CA HIS A 110 11.19 -10.02 -13.99
C HIS A 110 11.82 -9.69 -12.63
N THR A 111 11.92 -8.40 -12.32
CA THR A 111 12.60 -7.90 -11.13
C THR A 111 11.85 -6.71 -10.55
N VAL A 112 11.73 -6.68 -9.23
CA VAL A 112 11.30 -5.50 -8.47
C VAL A 112 12.42 -5.11 -7.51
N ASN A 113 13.03 -3.95 -7.74
CA ASN A 113 14.05 -3.41 -6.84
C ASN A 113 13.38 -2.52 -5.79
N VAL A 114 13.72 -2.72 -4.52
CA VAL A 114 13.24 -1.90 -3.40
C VAL A 114 14.37 -0.97 -2.96
N VAL A 115 14.32 0.29 -3.37
CA VAL A 115 15.35 1.29 -3.07
C VAL A 115 14.87 2.19 -1.94
N ARG A 116 15.70 2.37 -0.90
CA ARG A 116 15.43 3.31 0.19
C ARG A 116 16.21 4.59 -0.09
N HIS A 117 15.55 5.72 0.08
CA HIS A 117 16.18 7.03 0.04
C HIS A 117 16.34 7.58 1.46
N ASP A 118 17.31 8.47 1.66
CA ASP A 118 17.61 9.08 2.97
C ASP A 118 16.44 9.93 3.51
N ASN A 119 15.59 10.43 2.62
CA ASN A 119 14.36 11.17 2.96
C ASN A 119 13.22 10.27 3.49
N GLY A 120 13.44 8.97 3.62
CA GLY A 120 12.45 8.02 4.13
C GLY A 120 11.46 7.50 3.08
N LEU A 121 11.58 7.92 1.81
CA LEU A 121 10.82 7.34 0.70
C LEU A 121 11.40 5.99 0.28
N ILE A 122 10.51 5.10 -0.14
CA ILE A 122 10.84 3.80 -0.72
C ILE A 122 10.40 3.83 -2.19
N HIS A 123 11.31 3.51 -3.11
CA HIS A 123 10.97 3.36 -4.52
C HIS A 123 10.87 1.88 -4.86
N LEU A 124 9.73 1.46 -5.40
CA LEU A 124 9.58 0.16 -6.04
C LEU A 124 9.86 0.33 -7.53
N VAL A 125 10.94 -0.24 -8.02
CA VAL A 125 11.31 -0.17 -9.44
C VAL A 125 10.96 -1.49 -10.11
N PHE A 126 9.91 -1.50 -10.92
CA PHE A 126 9.46 -2.64 -11.70
C PHE A 126 10.23 -2.69 -13.02
N ARG A 127 10.78 -3.85 -13.37
CA ARG A 127 11.49 -4.08 -14.63
C ARG A 127 10.89 -5.27 -15.37
N TRP A 128 10.55 -5.10 -16.65
CA TRP A 128 9.86 -6.12 -17.44
C TRP A 128 10.48 -6.38 -18.82
N ASP A 129 11.44 -5.59 -19.27
CA ASP A 129 12.28 -5.93 -20.43
C ASP A 129 13.63 -5.20 -20.30
N ALA A 130 14.49 -5.26 -21.33
CA ALA A 130 15.82 -4.64 -21.30
C ALA A 130 15.78 -3.11 -21.13
N GLU A 131 14.70 -2.46 -21.58
CA GLU A 131 14.54 -0.99 -21.61
C GLU A 131 13.36 -0.50 -20.73
N GLY A 132 12.43 -1.41 -20.41
CA GLY A 132 11.18 -1.20 -19.70
C GLY A 132 11.39 -1.20 -18.20
N ALA A 133 11.35 0.00 -17.61
CA ALA A 133 11.36 0.20 -16.17
C ALA A 133 10.49 1.38 -15.73
N ALA A 134 9.74 1.16 -14.66
CA ALA A 134 8.90 2.17 -14.01
C ALA A 134 9.07 2.13 -12.49
N ALA A 135 9.13 3.31 -11.86
CA ALA A 135 9.37 3.47 -10.43
C ALA A 135 8.13 4.04 -9.74
N LEU A 136 7.68 3.38 -8.68
CA LEU A 136 6.61 3.85 -7.81
C LEU A 136 7.23 4.40 -6.51
N PRO A 137 7.25 5.73 -6.32
CA PRO A 137 7.66 6.32 -5.06
C PRO A 137 6.56 6.08 -4.02
N LEU A 138 6.95 5.60 -2.84
CA LEU A 138 6.06 5.30 -1.73
C LEU A 138 6.60 5.97 -0.46
N ASP A 139 5.77 6.80 0.15
CA ASP A 139 5.94 7.14 1.56
C ASP A 139 5.40 5.99 2.45
N SER A 140 5.39 6.21 3.76
CA SER A 140 4.94 5.17 4.72
C SER A 140 3.44 4.87 4.63
N ALA A 141 2.61 5.87 4.36
CA ALA A 141 1.16 5.70 4.24
C ALA A 141 0.83 5.00 2.91
N ALA A 142 1.47 5.42 1.81
CA ALA A 142 1.36 4.80 0.50
C ALA A 142 1.83 3.33 0.53
N LEU A 143 2.93 3.03 1.23
CA LEU A 143 3.40 1.65 1.40
C LEU A 143 2.37 0.78 2.13
N ALA A 144 1.77 1.28 3.22
CA ALA A 144 0.74 0.54 3.94
C ALA A 144 -0.47 0.25 3.04
N ARG A 145 -0.94 1.25 2.29
CA ARG A 145 -2.04 1.08 1.30
C ARG A 145 -1.70 0.04 0.24
N VAL A 146 -0.49 0.07 -0.31
CA VAL A 146 -0.04 -0.94 -1.28
C VAL A 146 -0.09 -2.34 -0.66
N LEU A 147 0.42 -2.52 0.56
CA LEU A 147 0.37 -3.81 1.26
C LEU A 147 -1.07 -4.31 1.47
N ASP A 148 -2.00 -3.41 1.80
CA ASP A 148 -3.42 -3.76 1.94
C ASP A 148 -4.07 -4.13 0.61
N ILE A 149 -3.77 -3.41 -0.46
CA ILE A 149 -4.24 -3.73 -1.82
C ILE A 149 -3.78 -5.15 -2.21
N PHE A 150 -2.49 -5.44 -2.03
CA PHE A 150 -1.96 -6.78 -2.31
C PHE A 150 -2.63 -7.85 -1.43
N ARG A 151 -2.83 -7.56 -0.15
CA ARG A 151 -3.50 -8.50 0.77
C ARG A 151 -4.93 -8.80 0.32
N LEU A 152 -5.68 -7.79 -0.10
CA LEU A 152 -7.03 -7.95 -0.63
C LEU A 152 -7.03 -8.87 -1.86
N ARG A 153 -6.09 -8.64 -2.81
CA ARG A 153 -5.99 -9.47 -4.02
C ARG A 153 -5.55 -10.90 -3.74
N TYR A 154 -4.65 -11.11 -2.79
CA TYR A 154 -4.27 -12.45 -2.37
C TYR A 154 -5.45 -13.24 -1.80
N ARG A 155 -6.29 -12.59 -0.99
CA ARG A 155 -7.51 -13.20 -0.47
C ARG A 155 -8.49 -13.54 -1.59
N SER A 156 -8.69 -12.65 -2.56
CA SER A 156 -9.53 -12.91 -3.74
C SER A 156 -8.99 -14.06 -4.61
N ALA A 157 -7.67 -14.20 -4.69
CA ALA A 157 -7.00 -15.28 -5.42
C ALA A 157 -6.98 -16.62 -4.66
N GLY A 158 -7.40 -16.67 -3.39
CA GLY A 158 -7.27 -17.85 -2.54
C GLY A 158 -5.82 -18.21 -2.20
N TRP A 159 -4.87 -17.29 -2.42
CA TRP A 159 -3.46 -17.51 -2.14
C TRP A 159 -3.17 -17.37 -0.65
N SER A 160 -2.27 -18.22 -0.13
CA SER A 160 -1.92 -18.18 1.29
C SER A 160 -1.23 -16.86 1.66
N THR A 161 -1.74 -16.23 2.72
CA THR A 161 -1.11 -15.05 3.34
C THR A 161 -0.14 -15.43 4.46
N GLU A 162 -0.14 -16.70 4.86
CA GLU A 162 0.69 -17.21 5.95
C GLU A 162 2.18 -17.11 5.60
N GLY A 163 2.97 -16.52 6.49
CA GLY A 163 4.41 -16.35 6.30
C GLY A 163 4.83 -15.31 5.24
N VAL A 164 3.88 -14.61 4.61
CA VAL A 164 4.13 -13.48 3.69
C VAL A 164 3.93 -12.14 4.41
N TRP A 165 2.86 -12.03 5.20
CA TRP A 165 2.63 -10.90 6.11
C TRP A 165 3.10 -11.27 7.51
N VAL A 166 3.84 -10.37 8.16
CA VAL A 166 4.15 -10.51 9.58
C VAL A 166 2.85 -10.30 10.34
N GLU A 167 2.29 -11.37 10.92
CA GLU A 167 1.16 -11.25 11.84
C GLU A 167 1.64 -10.60 13.13
N GLY A 168 1.57 -9.27 13.17
CA GLY A 168 1.99 -8.47 14.30
C GLY A 168 1.23 -7.14 14.29
N LYS A 169 0.32 -7.00 15.25
CA LYS A 169 -0.50 -5.82 15.59
C LYS A 169 0.04 -4.49 15.04
N GLY A 170 -0.63 -3.88 14.06
CA GLY A 170 -0.29 -2.50 13.69
C GLY A 170 -0.67 -2.00 12.31
N ILE A 171 -1.21 -2.84 11.41
CA ILE A 171 -1.86 -2.29 10.21
C ILE A 171 -3.33 -2.07 10.59
N PRO A 172 -3.82 -0.82 10.71
CA PRO A 172 -5.25 -0.59 10.88
C PRO A 172 -5.93 -1.17 9.65
N SER A 173 -6.62 -2.31 9.82
CA SER A 173 -7.55 -2.80 8.82
C SER A 173 -8.50 -1.66 8.48
N LEU A 174 -8.41 -1.12 7.26
CA LEU A 174 -9.47 -0.29 6.70
C LEU A 174 -10.63 -1.23 6.34
N ASP A 175 -11.41 -1.60 7.35
CA ASP A 175 -12.75 -2.16 7.17
C ASP A 175 -13.71 -1.00 6.85
N ALA A 176 -13.76 -0.62 5.57
CA ALA A 176 -14.78 0.28 5.04
C ALA A 176 -14.88 0.10 3.52
N GLY A 177 -15.83 -0.74 3.10
CA GLY A 177 -16.39 -0.91 1.74
C GLY A 177 -15.71 -0.15 0.59
N MET A 178 -14.54 -0.63 0.15
CA MET A 178 -13.85 -0.08 -1.01
C MET A 178 -14.27 -0.87 -2.27
N PRO A 179 -14.56 -0.19 -3.40
CA PRO A 179 -14.98 -0.86 -4.63
C PRO A 179 -13.90 -1.85 -5.13
N PRO A 180 -14.27 -2.82 -5.98
CA PRO A 180 -13.40 -3.91 -6.41
C PRO A 180 -12.14 -3.46 -7.17
N ASN A 181 -11.93 -2.15 -7.39
CA ASN A 181 -10.79 -1.56 -8.09
C ASN A 181 -10.11 -0.51 -7.19
N ALA A 182 -9.32 -0.95 -6.21
CA ALA A 182 -8.54 -0.05 -5.35
C ALA A 182 -7.43 0.62 -6.17
N THR A 183 -7.45 1.95 -6.21
CA THR A 183 -6.57 2.81 -7.01
C THR A 183 -5.75 3.69 -6.07
N LEU A 184 -4.44 3.73 -6.23
CA LEU A 184 -3.55 4.61 -5.47
C LEU A 184 -3.32 5.93 -6.23
N HIS A 185 -3.49 7.07 -5.55
CA HIS A 185 -3.19 8.42 -6.03
C HIS A 185 -1.89 8.96 -5.46
#